data_AF-X1MKC4-F1
#
_entry.id   AF-X1MKC4-F1
#
_cell.length_a   1.000
_cell.length_b   1.000
_cell.length_c   1.000
_cell.angle_alpha   90.00
_cell.angle_beta   90.00
_cell.angle_gamma   90.00
#
_symmetry.space_group_name_H-M   'P 1'
#
loop_
_entity.id
_entity.type
_entity.pdbx_description
1 polymer ?
#
loop_
_entity_poly.entity_id
_entity_poly.type
_entity_poly.pdbx_seq_one_letter_code
_entity_poly.pdbx_strand_id
1 'polypeptide(L)'
;MFLVFLLCLTPFSADKVEIIRENGESIVHLLGNVVIEDENTRITCSEASLNQTENYVILVHDVKIVDKNGEIKSNFAVYYFKEKKGYLKDSVSLITADQISLIFL
;
A
#
# COMPACT_ATOMS: atom_id res chain seq x y z
N MET A 1 -8.93 -27.96 -16.69
CA MET A 1 -8.00 -26.88 -17.08
C MET A 1 -8.47 -25.59 -16.41
N PHE A 2 -8.11 -25.42 -15.14
CA PHE A 2 -8.65 -24.38 -14.24
C PHE A 2 -7.44 -23.74 -13.54
N LEU A 3 -6.67 -22.88 -14.23
CA LEU A 3 -5.46 -22.31 -13.62
C LEU A 3 -5.10 -20.88 -14.05
N VAL A 4 -6.00 -20.13 -14.70
CA VAL A 4 -5.64 -18.76 -15.16
C VAL A 4 -6.71 -17.70 -14.83
N PHE A 5 -7.73 -18.01 -14.03
CA PHE A 5 -8.85 -17.06 -13.79
C PHE A 5 -8.77 -16.26 -12.49
N LEU A 6 -7.72 -16.40 -11.66
CA LEU A 6 -7.64 -15.70 -10.37
C LEU A 6 -6.78 -14.41 -10.35
N LEU A 7 -6.13 -14.03 -11.45
CA LEU A 7 -5.31 -12.81 -11.51
C LEU A 7 -6.12 -11.52 -11.78
N CYS A 8 -7.45 -11.61 -11.93
CA CYS A 8 -8.30 -10.47 -12.28
C CYS A 8 -8.99 -9.77 -11.09
N LEU A 9 -8.67 -10.11 -9.84
CA LEU A 9 -9.38 -9.52 -8.67
C LEU A 9 -8.47 -9.09 -7.52
N THR A 10 -7.15 -9.20 -7.63
CA THR A 10 -6.28 -8.70 -6.57
C THR A 10 -6.21 -7.17 -6.66
N PRO A 11 -6.52 -6.41 -5.60
CA PRO A 11 -6.53 -4.95 -5.60
C PRO A 11 -5.09 -4.38 -5.63
N PHE A 12 -4.16 -5.08 -6.28
CA PHE A 12 -2.76 -4.69 -6.36
C PHE A 12 -2.08 -5.23 -7.63
N SER A 13 -1.03 -4.53 -8.06
CA SER A 13 -0.09 -4.94 -9.11
C SER A 13 1.34 -4.64 -8.68
N ALA A 14 2.30 -5.42 -9.16
CA ALA A 14 3.74 -5.21 -8.97
C ALA A 14 4.52 -5.93 -10.08
N ASP A 15 5.81 -5.58 -10.24
CA ASP A 15 6.70 -6.27 -11.19
C ASP A 15 6.96 -7.72 -10.77
N LYS A 16 7.03 -7.96 -9.45
CA LYS A 16 7.21 -9.29 -8.87
C LYS A 16 6.35 -9.48 -7.63
N VAL A 17 5.81 -10.70 -7.50
CA VAL A 17 5.01 -11.14 -6.34
C VAL A 17 5.64 -12.39 -5.75
N GLU A 18 5.91 -12.37 -4.45
CA GLU A 18 6.34 -13.52 -3.68
C GLU A 18 5.34 -13.79 -2.56
N ILE A 19 5.00 -15.06 -2.34
CA ILE A 19 4.07 -15.45 -1.28
C ILE A 19 4.82 -16.38 -0.33
N ILE A 20 4.95 -15.93 0.92
CA ILE A 20 5.59 -16.69 2.00
C ILE A 20 4.50 -17.11 2.98
N ARG A 21 4.52 -18.38 3.36
CA ARG A 21 3.61 -18.95 4.35
C ARG A 21 4.42 -19.54 5.49
N GLU A 22 4.38 -18.89 6.64
CA GLU A 22 5.10 -19.32 7.84
C GLU A 22 4.18 -19.20 9.05
N ASN A 23 4.23 -20.19 9.96
CA ASN A 23 3.48 -20.19 11.22
C ASN A 23 1.97 -19.90 11.12
N GLY A 24 1.34 -20.22 9.98
CA GLY A 24 -0.09 -19.97 9.74
C GLY A 24 -0.41 -18.57 9.20
N GLU A 25 0.59 -17.72 9.02
CA GLU A 25 0.46 -16.42 8.35
C GLU A 25 0.78 -16.54 6.86
N SER A 26 0.09 -15.72 6.05
CA SER A 26 0.33 -15.58 4.62
C SER A 26 0.77 -14.14 4.34
N ILE A 27 2.05 -13.97 4.04
CA ILE A 27 2.65 -12.69 3.69
C ILE A 27 2.86 -12.66 2.18
N VAL A 28 2.36 -11.60 1.53
CA VAL A 28 2.57 -11.34 0.12
C VAL A 28 3.52 -10.17 -0.03
N HIS A 29 4.71 -10.42 -0.58
CA HIS A 29 5.67 -9.39 -0.93
C HIS A 29 5.43 -8.94 -2.37
N LEU A 30 5.28 -7.64 -2.55
CA LEU A 30 5.09 -6.96 -3.83
C LEU A 30 6.34 -6.11 -4.05
N LEU A 31 7.05 -6.35 -5.15
CA LEU A 31 8.35 -5.73 -5.42
C LEU A 31 8.33 -5.07 -6.80
N GLY A 32 8.73 -3.80 -6.85
CA GLY A 32 8.81 -2.99 -8.07
C GLY A 32 7.45 -2.47 -8.53
N ASN A 33 7.37 -1.15 -8.76
CA ASN A 33 6.19 -0.44 -9.29
C ASN A 33 4.87 -0.87 -8.63
N VAL A 34 4.86 -0.98 -7.29
CA VAL A 34 3.71 -1.49 -6.56
C VAL A 34 2.57 -0.47 -6.63
N VAL A 35 1.39 -0.96 -6.99
CA VAL A 35 0.14 -0.20 -6.94
C VAL A 35 -0.86 -1.02 -6.14
N ILE A 36 -1.57 -0.39 -5.21
CA ILE A 36 -2.70 -0.96 -4.48
C ILE A 36 -3.89 -0.01 -4.66
N GLU A 37 -5.02 -0.52 -5.12
CA GLU A 37 -6.23 0.27 -5.40
C GLU A 37 -7.39 -0.20 -4.53
N ASP A 38 -8.00 0.74 -3.82
CA ASP A 38 -9.28 0.60 -3.12
C ASP A 38 -10.26 1.64 -3.68
N GLU A 39 -11.56 1.52 -3.41
CA GLU A 39 -12.65 2.27 -4.07
C GLU A 39 -12.38 3.75 -4.31
N ASN A 40 -11.72 4.44 -3.37
CA ASN A 40 -11.41 5.87 -3.45
C ASN A 40 -9.93 6.20 -3.17
N THR A 41 -9.07 5.19 -3.03
CA THR A 41 -7.69 5.37 -2.58
C THR A 41 -6.74 4.59 -3.48
N ARG A 42 -5.72 5.26 -3.98
CA ARG A 42 -4.62 4.63 -4.71
C ARG A 42 -3.33 4.79 -3.92
N ILE A 43 -2.67 3.68 -3.65
CA ILE A 43 -1.38 3.62 -2.95
C ILE A 43 -0.32 3.15 -3.94
N THR A 44 0.81 3.85 -4.02
CA THR A 44 1.98 3.43 -4.80
C THR A 44 3.23 3.44 -3.94
N CYS A 45 4.15 2.50 -4.18
CA CYS A 45 5.45 2.43 -3.52
C CYS A 45 6.40 1.53 -4.33
N SER A 46 7.67 1.47 -3.93
CA SER A 46 8.61 0.52 -4.56
C SER A 46 8.43 -0.90 -4.02
N GLU A 47 8.12 -1.06 -2.73
CA GLU A 47 7.98 -2.36 -2.09
C GLU A 47 6.83 -2.38 -1.08
N ALA A 48 6.07 -3.48 -1.05
CA ALA A 48 5.04 -3.70 -0.06
C ALA A 48 5.05 -5.11 0.51
N SER A 49 4.74 -5.26 1.80
CA SER A 49 4.50 -6.54 2.45
C SER A 49 3.10 -6.56 3.02
N LEU A 50 2.22 -7.34 2.40
CA LEU A 50 0.82 -7.49 2.78
C LEU A 50 0.69 -8.70 3.71
N ASN A 51 0.27 -8.45 4.96
CA ASN A 51 -0.14 -9.53 5.85
C ASN A 51 -1.64 -9.78 5.64
N GLN A 52 -1.97 -10.91 4.99
CA GLN A 52 -3.36 -11.24 4.66
C GLN A 52 -4.17 -11.69 5.88
N THR A 53 -3.50 -12.24 6.89
CA THR A 53 -4.14 -12.72 8.13
C THR A 53 -4.62 -11.55 8.98
N GLU A 54 -3.75 -10.56 9.17
CA GLU A 54 -4.00 -9.39 10.01
C GLU A 54 -4.55 -8.18 9.23
N ASN A 55 -4.67 -8.29 7.91
CA ASN A 55 -5.25 -7.29 7.00
C ASN A 55 -4.61 -5.90 7.10
N TYR A 56 -3.28 -5.86 7.03
CA TYR A 56 -2.50 -4.63 6.92
C TYR A 56 -1.39 -4.77 5.87
N VAL A 57 -0.90 -3.64 5.38
CA VAL A 57 0.25 -3.57 4.47
C VAL A 57 1.32 -2.64 5.02
N ILE A 58 2.57 -3.10 4.95
CA ILE A 58 3.76 -2.28 5.15
C ILE A 58 4.25 -1.82 3.79
N LEU A 59 4.47 -0.52 3.63
CA LEU A 59 4.83 0.16 2.40
C LEU A 59 6.20 0.82 2.60
N VAL A 60 7.13 0.59 1.68
CA VAL A 60 8.51 1.07 1.80
C VAL A 60 8.98 1.69 0.49
N HIS A 61 9.67 2.83 0.64
CA HIS A 61 10.23 3.69 -0.41
C HIS A 61 9.19 4.32 -1.35
N ASP A 62 9.29 5.64 -1.52
CA ASP A 62 8.46 6.44 -2.42
C ASP A 62 6.95 6.19 -2.23
N VAL A 63 6.52 6.05 -0.97
CA VAL A 63 5.12 5.82 -0.63
C VAL A 63 4.33 7.06 -1.01
N LYS A 64 3.29 6.86 -1.81
CA LYS A 64 2.32 7.88 -2.19
C LYS A 64 0.91 7.32 -2.04
N ILE A 65 0.07 8.01 -1.28
CA ILE A 65 -1.34 7.69 -1.06
C ILE A 65 -2.15 8.85 -1.62
N VAL A 66 -3.03 8.58 -2.57
CA VAL A 66 -3.85 9.57 -3.25
C VAL A 66 -5.32 9.22 -3.09
N ASP A 67 -6.12 10.21 -2.73
CA ASP A 67 -7.58 10.15 -2.77
C ASP A 67 -8.14 11.44 -3.42
N LYS A 68 -9.46 11.64 -3.38
CA LYS A 68 -10.11 12.84 -3.91
C LYS A 68 -9.77 14.13 -3.14
N ASN A 69 -9.29 14.03 -1.91
CA ASN A 69 -9.05 15.16 -1.01
C ASN A 69 -7.59 15.62 -1.05
N GLY A 70 -6.68 14.76 -1.50
CA GLY A 70 -5.27 15.12 -1.64
C GLY A 70 -4.33 13.95 -1.82
N GLU A 71 -3.07 14.23 -1.49
CA GLU A 71 -1.94 13.32 -1.62
C GLU A 71 -1.11 13.35 -0.34
N ILE A 72 -0.72 12.17 0.13
CA ILE A 72 0.24 11.96 1.20
C ILE A 72 1.46 11.27 0.62
N LYS A 73 2.67 11.76 0.93
CA LYS A 73 3.92 11.06 0.64
C LYS A 73 4.68 10.72 1.90
N SER A 74 5.41 9.62 1.90
CA SER A 74 6.41 9.26 2.90
C SER A 74 7.41 8.22 2.35
N ASN A 75 8.46 7.92 3.10
CA ASN A 75 9.35 6.79 2.76
C ASN A 75 8.89 5.47 3.40
N PHE A 76 8.05 5.54 4.44
CA PHE A 76 7.51 4.37 5.10
C PHE A 76 6.06 4.63 5.53
N ALA A 77 5.22 3.61 5.40
CA ALA A 77 3.89 3.61 5.99
C ALA A 77 3.42 2.21 6.37
N VAL A 78 2.56 2.13 7.40
CA VAL A 78 1.74 0.96 7.68
C VAL A 78 0.29 1.36 7.49
N TYR A 79 -0.45 0.63 6.67
CA TYR A 79 -1.87 0.89 6.41
C TYR A 79 -2.72 -0.31 6.83
N TYR A 80 -3.68 -0.06 7.71
CA TYR A 80 -4.64 -1.05 8.20
C TYR A 80 -5.96 -0.90 7.44
N PHE A 81 -6.28 -1.86 6.57
CA PHE A 81 -7.46 -1.76 5.68
C PHE A 81 -8.78 -1.75 6.46
N LYS A 82 -8.89 -2.55 7.52
CA LYS A 82 -10.10 -2.64 8.36
C LYS A 82 -10.44 -1.31 9.05
N GLU A 83 -9.42 -0.60 9.54
CA GLU A 83 -9.58 0.65 10.26
C GLU A 83 -9.57 1.88 9.34
N LYS A 84 -9.18 1.69 8.07
CA LYS A 84 -8.87 2.76 7.12
C LYS A 84 -7.90 3.79 7.74
N LYS A 85 -6.87 3.28 8.41
CA LYS A 85 -5.90 4.07 9.19
C LYS A 85 -4.48 3.79 8.75
N GLY A 86 -3.74 4.87 8.45
CA GLY A 86 -2.32 4.82 8.11
C GLY A 86 -1.45 5.46 9.18
N TYR A 87 -0.29 4.86 9.45
CA TYR A 87 0.79 5.46 10.23
C TYR A 87 1.98 5.66 9.29
N LEU A 88 2.44 6.90 9.16
CA LEU A 88 3.50 7.28 8.23
C LEU A 88 4.68 7.86 8.99
N LYS A 89 5.89 7.61 8.50
CA LYS A 89 7.11 8.23 9.00
C LYS A 89 8.09 8.45 7.85
N ASP A 90 9.15 9.20 8.16
CA ASP A 90 10.28 9.50 7.27
C ASP A 90 9.86 10.34 6.05
N SER A 91 10.11 11.65 6.11
CA SER A 91 9.79 12.63 5.06
C SER A 91 8.30 12.71 4.72
N VAL A 92 7.44 12.78 5.75
CA VAL A 92 5.99 12.80 5.54
C VAL A 92 5.56 14.18 5.04
N SER A 93 4.83 14.21 3.92
CA SER A 93 4.19 15.43 3.41
C SER A 93 2.74 15.18 3.05
N LEU A 94 1.87 16.12 3.40
CA LEU A 94 0.45 16.11 3.06
C LEU A 94 0.13 17.34 2.21
N ILE A 95 -0.52 17.13 1.07
CA ILE A 95 -1.01 18.17 0.17
C ILE A 95 -2.51 17.94 -0.02
N THR A 96 -3.34 18.90 0.41
CA THR A 96 -4.81 18.85 0.23
C THR A 96 -5.28 19.91 -0.76
N ALA A 97 -6.46 19.70 -1.34
CA ALA A 97 -7.07 20.63 -2.30
C ALA A 97 -7.24 22.05 -1.72
N ASP A 98 -7.45 22.16 -0.40
CA ASP A 98 -7.69 23.44 0.30
C ASP A 98 -6.42 24.05 0.94
N GLN A 99 -5.23 23.56 0.52
CA GLN A 99 -3.87 24.02 0.80
C GLN A 99 -3.49 24.44 2.23
N ILE A 100 -2.91 23.48 2.97
CA ILE A 100 -1.67 23.68 3.74
C ILE A 100 -0.76 22.49 3.44
N SER A 101 0.46 22.73 2.95
CA SER A 101 1.48 21.68 2.88
C SER A 101 2.05 21.46 4.28
N LEU A 102 1.69 20.35 4.92
CA LEU A 102 2.23 19.96 6.22
C LEU A 102 3.39 19.01 6.00
N ILE A 103 4.59 19.41 6.43
CA ILE A 103 5.80 18.60 6.40
C ILE A 103 6.10 18.16 7.83
N PHE A 104 6.19 16.84 8.04
CA PHE A 104 6.61 16.25 9.31
C PHE A 104 7.98 15.60 9.09
N LEU A 105 8.98 16.16 9.78
CA LEU A 105 10.38 15.72 9.75
C LEU A 105 10.60 14.49 10.64
#